data_AF-A0AAN6UKH3-F1
#
_entry.id   AF-A0AAN6UKH3-F1
#
_cell.length_a   1.000
_cell.length_b   1.000
_cell.length_c   1.000
_cell.angle_alpha   90.00
_cell.angle_beta   90.00
_cell.angle_gamma   90.00
#
_symmetry.space_group_name_H-M   'P 1'
#
loop_
_entity.id
_entity.type
_entity.pdbx_description
1 polymer ?
#
loop_
_entity_poly.entity_id
_entity_poly.type
_entity_poly.pdbx_seq_one_letter_code
_entity_poly.pdbx_strand_id
1 'polypeptide(L)'
;MVNRKALSALLAGAAVASAQCTIPTTPPPTTISDPFRAQVQNASRPEVHNKYLNLLEAGGGDRHLFIGPVGAPTYDLTLVDGVINHVPNGVRAVIGGEFSEVDHTTKLFMTGRGDDRAVFEPTYACNPDTDELQVELRFVTWQNQPTGGHICVRHAFDGSHEFRYSPPGNDLIDVDRECIKVTLVVIPTDPNNIPIPSTTLTTVTVPATTAPVATSTHAPGEDFADMTAAGWSFQGCAPEERWATDGPFRTLTGSMTGSDTMTNEACMAFCDGLGYAFAGTEWSRECWCGNTVAPTRQPATTLASLAACNYKCTGDANQNCGGDAWLSLYAKCPTGGPCENVVFV
;
A
#
# COMPACT_ATOMS: atom_id res chain seq x y z
N MET A 1 7.91 9.87 64.12
CA MET A 1 8.03 11.33 63.92
C MET A 1 9.46 11.67 63.50
N VAL A 2 9.74 11.83 62.21
CA VAL A 2 10.71 12.83 61.71
C VAL A 2 10.24 13.23 60.31
N ASN A 3 10.06 14.54 60.17
CA ASN A 3 9.52 15.28 59.06
C ASN A 3 10.59 15.45 57.97
N ARG A 4 10.34 15.05 56.73
CA ARG A 4 11.18 15.44 55.58
C ARG A 4 10.35 16.23 54.59
N LYS A 5 10.53 17.55 54.68
CA LYS A 5 9.99 18.59 53.80
C LYS A 5 10.28 18.26 52.33
N ALA A 6 9.24 18.40 51.52
CA ALA A 6 9.32 18.45 50.07
C ALA A 6 10.28 19.56 49.62
N LEU A 7 11.16 19.23 48.68
CA LEU A 7 11.89 20.21 47.88
C LEU A 7 11.44 19.99 46.43
N SER A 8 10.37 20.69 46.04
CA SER A 8 9.95 20.78 44.65
C SER A 8 10.96 21.66 43.90
N ALA A 9 11.84 21.05 43.12
CA ALA A 9 12.61 21.77 42.13
C ALA A 9 11.67 22.11 40.96
N LEU A 10 11.25 23.38 40.86
CA LEU A 10 10.69 23.91 39.62
C LEU A 10 11.83 23.92 38.58
N LEU A 11 11.82 22.95 37.65
CA LEU A 11 12.42 23.18 36.35
C LEU A 11 11.50 24.15 35.61
N ALA A 12 11.88 25.43 35.59
CA ALA A 12 11.39 26.35 34.57
C ALA A 12 12.00 25.91 33.24
N GLY A 13 11.36 24.96 32.56
CA GLY A 13 11.58 24.75 31.15
C GLY A 13 11.18 26.04 30.45
N ALA A 14 12.14 26.76 29.89
CA ALA A 14 11.84 27.80 28.92
C ALA A 14 11.14 27.10 27.76
N ALA A 15 9.81 27.22 27.70
CA ALA A 15 9.06 26.93 26.50
C ALA A 15 9.60 27.90 25.44
N VAL A 16 10.45 27.40 24.56
CA VAL A 16 10.75 28.09 23.31
C VAL A 16 9.40 28.13 22.61
N ALA A 17 8.72 29.26 22.66
CA ALA A 17 7.55 29.49 21.82
C ALA A 17 8.08 29.36 20.40
N SER A 18 7.72 28.28 19.71
CA SER A 18 7.98 28.15 18.29
C SER A 18 7.40 29.38 17.62
N ALA A 19 8.20 30.05 16.80
CA ALA A 19 7.74 31.20 16.05
C ALA A 19 6.83 30.67 14.94
N GLN A 20 5.55 30.47 15.27
CA GLN A 20 4.55 30.04 14.31
C GLN A 20 4.57 31.01 13.12
N CYS A 21 4.51 30.45 11.91
CA CYS A 21 4.42 31.20 10.67
C CYS A 21 3.29 32.23 10.70
N THR A 22 3.46 33.31 9.93
CA THR A 22 2.39 34.31 9.75
C THR A 22 1.36 33.77 8.76
N ILE A 23 0.15 33.47 9.23
CA ILE A 23 -0.97 33.01 8.40
C ILE A 23 -1.62 34.20 7.65
N PRO A 24 -1.72 34.16 6.31
CA PRO A 24 -2.46 35.16 5.55
C PRO A 24 -3.94 35.20 5.93
N THR A 25 -4.53 36.39 5.96
CA THR A 25 -5.97 36.57 6.25
C THR A 25 -6.87 36.25 5.05
N THR A 26 -6.33 36.32 3.84
CA THR A 26 -7.04 35.94 2.62
C THR A 26 -6.92 34.43 2.44
N PRO A 27 -8.02 33.68 2.30
CA PRO A 27 -7.96 32.24 2.12
C PRO A 27 -7.29 31.86 0.79
N PRO A 28 -6.66 30.67 0.69
CA PRO A 28 -6.16 30.18 -0.59
C PRO A 28 -7.33 29.94 -1.57
N PRO A 29 -7.08 29.97 -2.89
CA PRO A 29 -8.10 29.66 -3.89
C PRO A 29 -8.58 28.22 -3.76
N THR A 30 -9.87 27.97 -4.01
CA THR A 30 -10.48 26.63 -4.00
C THR A 30 -10.09 25.76 -5.20
N THR A 31 -9.36 26.33 -6.15
CA THR A 31 -8.82 25.66 -7.33
C THR A 31 -7.31 25.89 -7.38
N ILE A 32 -6.56 24.80 -7.50
CA ILE A 32 -5.11 24.75 -7.65
C ILE A 32 -4.85 24.00 -8.96
N SER A 33 -4.68 24.78 -10.04
CA SER A 33 -4.48 24.25 -11.39
C SER A 33 -3.05 23.79 -11.65
N ASP A 34 -2.10 24.35 -10.90
CA ASP A 34 -0.70 23.94 -10.98
C ASP A 34 -0.54 22.55 -10.34
N PRO A 35 0.21 21.64 -10.99
CA PRO A 35 0.50 20.32 -10.45
C PRO A 35 1.07 20.34 -9.04
N PHE A 36 0.65 19.38 -8.22
CA PHE A 36 1.21 19.15 -6.89
C PHE A 36 1.27 17.66 -6.51
N ARG A 37 2.00 17.38 -5.43
CA ARG A 37 1.88 16.14 -4.64
C ARG A 37 1.14 16.44 -3.35
N ALA A 38 0.30 15.51 -2.91
CA ALA A 38 -0.25 15.59 -1.56
C ALA A 38 0.72 14.89 -0.59
N GLN A 39 1.24 15.63 0.40
CA GLN A 39 1.97 15.07 1.52
C GLN A 39 1.02 14.84 2.69
N VAL A 40 1.22 13.75 3.42
CA VAL A 40 0.49 13.36 4.61
C VAL A 40 1.27 13.86 5.83
N GLN A 41 0.61 14.56 6.74
CA GLN A 41 1.22 15.03 7.97
C GLN A 41 0.45 14.57 9.21
N ASN A 42 1.19 14.04 10.18
CA ASN A 42 0.78 13.81 11.55
C ASN A 42 2.05 13.67 12.39
N ALA A 43 2.53 14.77 12.98
CA ALA A 43 3.80 14.78 13.74
C ALA A 43 3.83 13.83 14.95
N SER A 44 2.65 13.40 15.45
CA SER A 44 2.55 12.40 16.51
C SER A 44 2.65 10.95 16.01
N ARG A 45 2.63 10.73 14.69
CA ARG A 45 2.63 9.41 14.03
C ARG A 45 3.72 9.36 12.94
N PRO A 46 5.00 9.19 13.33
CA PRO A 46 6.13 9.22 12.41
C PRO A 46 6.06 8.22 11.26
N GLU A 47 5.32 7.13 11.43
CA GLU A 47 5.14 6.09 10.42
C GLU A 47 4.38 6.58 9.17
N VAL A 48 3.50 7.58 9.32
CA VAL A 48 2.74 8.19 8.21
C VAL A 48 3.15 9.64 7.91
N HIS A 49 3.84 10.29 8.85
CA HIS A 49 4.24 11.68 8.71
C HIS A 49 5.23 11.89 7.57
N ASN A 50 5.01 12.94 6.78
CA ASN A 50 5.83 13.36 5.65
C ASN A 50 5.94 12.32 4.52
N LYS A 51 5.05 11.32 4.52
CA LYS A 51 4.81 10.43 3.39
C LYS A 51 3.93 11.10 2.36
N TYR A 52 3.93 10.59 1.13
CA TYR A 52 3.18 11.17 0.04
C TYR A 52 2.03 10.27 -0.38
N LEU A 53 0.94 10.86 -0.84
CA LEU A 53 -0.12 10.15 -1.53
C LEU A 53 0.43 9.60 -2.85
N ASN A 54 0.16 8.33 -3.09
CA ASN A 54 0.47 7.57 -4.29
C ASN A 54 -0.81 6.89 -4.82
N LEU A 55 -0.82 6.56 -6.11
CA LEU A 55 -1.92 5.86 -6.78
C LEU A 55 -1.54 4.42 -7.11
N LEU A 56 -2.37 3.47 -6.71
CA LEU A 56 -2.24 2.07 -7.14
C LEU A 56 -3.43 1.68 -8.01
N GLU A 57 -3.17 1.01 -9.13
CA GLU A 57 -4.24 0.54 -10.01
C GLU A 57 -5.08 -0.54 -9.34
N ALA A 58 -6.40 -0.37 -9.31
CA ALA A 58 -7.33 -1.27 -8.64
C ALA A 58 -8.24 -2.04 -9.61
N GLY A 59 -8.04 -1.88 -10.91
CA GLY A 59 -8.93 -2.41 -11.94
C GLY A 59 -10.17 -1.53 -12.16
N GLY A 60 -10.94 -1.79 -13.22
CA GLY A 60 -12.18 -1.05 -13.50
C GLY A 60 -12.03 0.45 -13.78
N GLY A 61 -10.79 0.93 -14.02
CA GLY A 61 -10.47 2.35 -14.15
C GLY A 61 -10.23 3.07 -12.82
N ASP A 62 -10.29 2.36 -11.69
CA ASP A 62 -10.07 2.94 -10.37
C ASP A 62 -8.60 3.01 -10.01
N ARG A 63 -8.31 3.91 -9.07
CA ARG A 63 -7.01 4.07 -8.43
C ARG A 63 -7.23 4.13 -6.92
N HIS A 64 -6.65 3.18 -6.21
CA HIS A 64 -6.57 3.26 -4.77
C HIS A 64 -5.57 4.33 -4.36
N LEU A 65 -5.88 5.04 -3.28
CA LEU A 65 -4.97 5.99 -2.66
C LEU A 65 -4.22 5.29 -1.55
N PHE A 66 -2.89 5.37 -1.61
CA PHE A 66 -2.01 4.85 -0.56
C PHE A 66 -0.99 5.89 -0.14
N ILE A 67 -0.47 5.75 1.08
CA ILE A 67 0.76 6.47 1.44
C ILE A 67 1.97 5.72 0.88
N GLY A 68 2.92 6.48 0.34
CA GLY A 68 4.17 5.95 -0.17
C GLY A 68 4.96 5.20 0.91
N PRO A 69 5.76 4.20 0.51
CA PRO A 69 6.27 3.99 -0.85
C PRO A 69 5.39 3.14 -1.77
N VAL A 70 4.23 2.67 -1.32
CA VAL A 70 3.34 1.81 -2.12
C VAL A 70 2.59 2.63 -3.17
N GLY A 71 2.38 2.06 -4.36
CA GLY A 71 1.73 2.73 -5.49
C GLY A 71 2.65 3.65 -6.28
N ALA A 72 2.16 4.10 -7.44
CA ALA A 72 2.83 5.06 -8.30
C ALA A 72 2.83 6.45 -7.63
N PRO A 73 4.01 7.10 -7.49
CA PRO A 73 4.08 8.46 -6.98
C PRO A 73 3.29 9.44 -7.83
N THR A 74 2.51 10.31 -7.18
CA THR A 74 1.81 11.40 -7.87
C THR A 74 2.67 12.65 -7.92
N TYR A 75 2.68 13.34 -9.05
CA TYR A 75 3.34 14.65 -9.26
C TYR A 75 2.46 15.64 -10.03
N ASP A 76 1.20 15.27 -10.24
CA ASP A 76 0.32 15.80 -11.26
C ASP A 76 -1.12 15.89 -10.75
N LEU A 77 -1.28 15.94 -9.41
CA LEU A 77 -2.56 16.23 -8.81
C LEU A 77 -2.92 17.69 -9.05
N THR A 78 -4.21 17.93 -9.24
CA THR A 78 -4.80 19.27 -9.26
C THR A 78 -6.00 19.32 -8.32
N LEU A 79 -6.38 20.52 -7.90
CA LEU A 79 -7.60 20.74 -7.13
C LEU A 79 -8.53 21.57 -7.98
N VAL A 80 -9.73 21.06 -8.27
CA VAL A 80 -10.73 21.77 -9.07
C VAL A 80 -12.02 21.80 -8.26
N ASP A 81 -12.46 23.01 -7.88
CA ASP A 81 -13.65 23.22 -7.05
C ASP A 81 -13.65 22.37 -5.77
N GLY A 82 -12.48 22.29 -5.11
CA GLY A 82 -12.29 21.51 -3.90
C GLY A 82 -12.14 20.00 -4.09
N VAL A 83 -12.15 19.48 -5.33
CA VAL A 83 -11.99 18.05 -5.59
C VAL A 83 -10.58 17.78 -6.11
N ILE A 84 -9.88 16.80 -5.52
CA ILE A 84 -8.55 16.38 -5.99
C ILE A 84 -8.73 15.55 -7.27
N ASN A 85 -8.03 15.92 -8.33
CA ASN A 85 -8.05 15.25 -9.63
C ASN A 85 -6.66 14.74 -10.00
N HIS A 86 -6.62 13.72 -10.85
CA HIS A 86 -5.41 13.22 -11.50
C HIS A 86 -5.67 13.12 -13.00
N VAL A 87 -5.30 14.18 -13.72
CA VAL A 87 -5.72 14.44 -15.11
C VAL A 87 -5.22 13.39 -16.10
N PRO A 88 -3.97 12.87 -16.05
CA PRO A 88 -3.52 11.86 -17.02
C PRO A 88 -4.36 10.59 -17.02
N ASN A 89 -5.06 10.29 -15.93
CA ASN A 89 -5.96 9.14 -15.81
C ASN A 89 -7.45 9.53 -15.86
N GLY A 90 -7.79 10.82 -15.84
CA GLY A 90 -9.18 11.29 -15.80
C GLY A 90 -9.96 10.91 -14.53
N VAL A 91 -9.25 10.62 -13.44
CA VAL A 91 -9.84 10.18 -12.16
C VAL A 91 -9.86 11.31 -11.14
N ARG A 92 -10.75 11.21 -10.15
CA ARG A 92 -10.95 12.19 -9.09
C ARG A 92 -11.24 11.53 -7.75
N ALA A 93 -10.90 12.20 -6.65
CA ALA A 93 -11.09 11.70 -5.30
C ALA A 93 -12.58 11.59 -4.95
N VAL A 94 -12.98 10.39 -4.54
CA VAL A 94 -14.35 10.01 -4.17
C VAL A 94 -14.30 9.20 -2.89
N ILE A 95 -15.38 9.25 -2.11
CA ILE A 95 -15.57 8.36 -0.97
C ILE A 95 -16.69 7.40 -1.33
N GLY A 96 -16.59 6.14 -0.91
CA GLY A 96 -17.62 5.14 -1.17
C GLY A 96 -17.04 3.75 -1.39
N GLY A 97 -17.86 2.83 -1.90
CA GLY A 97 -17.47 1.48 -2.30
C GLY A 97 -17.22 0.51 -1.14
N GLU A 98 -16.53 0.95 -0.09
CA GLU A 98 -16.07 0.07 0.98
C GLU A 98 -16.25 0.72 2.36
N PHE A 99 -17.35 0.39 3.03
CA PHE A 99 -17.64 0.77 4.42
C PHE A 99 -17.16 -0.32 5.38
N SER A 100 -16.61 0.11 6.52
CA SER A 100 -16.13 -0.77 7.57
C SER A 100 -17.08 -0.73 8.78
N GLU A 101 -17.73 -1.84 9.07
CA GLU A 101 -18.63 -1.98 10.24
C GLU A 101 -17.88 -1.96 11.58
N VAL A 102 -16.54 -2.06 11.59
CA VAL A 102 -15.73 -2.13 12.81
C VAL A 102 -15.41 -0.73 13.35
N ASP A 103 -14.95 0.16 12.47
CA ASP A 103 -14.48 1.51 12.80
C ASP A 103 -15.35 2.60 12.14
N HIS A 104 -16.44 2.23 11.47
CA HIS A 104 -17.33 3.13 10.72
C HIS A 104 -16.62 4.05 9.73
N THR A 105 -15.50 3.60 9.16
CA THR A 105 -14.78 4.33 8.12
C THR A 105 -15.20 3.90 6.73
N THR A 106 -15.15 4.83 5.78
CA THR A 106 -15.43 4.58 4.36
C THR A 106 -14.19 4.86 3.53
N LYS A 107 -13.90 4.04 2.53
CA LYS A 107 -12.74 4.21 1.65
C LYS A 107 -12.77 5.52 0.86
N LEU A 108 -11.61 6.16 0.79
CA LEU A 108 -11.32 7.29 -0.10
C LEU A 108 -10.44 6.76 -1.24
N PHE A 109 -10.94 6.81 -2.47
CA PHE A 109 -10.23 6.32 -3.67
C PHE A 109 -10.38 7.32 -4.82
N MET A 110 -9.82 7.01 -5.98
CA MET A 110 -9.99 7.81 -7.19
C MET A 110 -10.63 7.03 -8.32
N THR A 111 -11.63 7.63 -8.99
CA THR A 111 -12.30 7.01 -10.13
C THR A 111 -12.74 8.02 -11.17
N GLY A 112 -12.94 7.55 -12.40
CA GLY A 112 -13.60 8.27 -13.48
C GLY A 112 -15.13 8.23 -13.40
N ARG A 113 -15.69 7.41 -12.50
CA ARG A 113 -17.13 7.14 -12.34
C ARG A 113 -17.87 8.19 -11.49
N GLY A 114 -19.20 8.16 -11.55
CA GLY A 114 -20.10 9.17 -10.97
C GLY A 114 -20.25 9.14 -9.44
N ASP A 115 -19.34 8.51 -8.72
CA ASP A 115 -19.32 8.38 -7.27
C ASP A 115 -19.23 9.74 -6.56
N ASP A 116 -19.67 9.77 -5.29
CA ASP A 116 -19.73 10.98 -4.47
C ASP A 116 -18.33 11.53 -4.20
N ARG A 117 -18.08 12.75 -4.68
CA ARG A 117 -16.77 13.39 -4.65
C ARG A 117 -16.37 13.77 -3.24
N ALA A 118 -15.11 13.52 -2.89
CA ALA A 118 -14.50 14.08 -1.68
C ALA A 118 -14.17 15.55 -1.91
N VAL A 119 -14.69 16.42 -1.03
CA VAL A 119 -14.57 17.88 -1.14
C VAL A 119 -13.66 18.40 -0.04
N PHE A 120 -12.66 19.16 -0.45
CA PHE A 120 -11.63 19.76 0.37
C PHE A 120 -11.65 21.28 0.22
N GLU A 121 -11.35 21.98 1.30
CA GLU A 121 -11.11 23.41 1.32
C GLU A 121 -9.63 23.67 1.62
N PRO A 122 -8.92 24.35 0.72
CA PRO A 122 -7.57 24.82 0.99
C PRO A 122 -7.53 25.82 2.15
N THR A 123 -6.62 25.61 3.08
CA THR A 123 -6.38 26.52 4.21
C THR A 123 -4.88 26.75 4.39
N TYR A 124 -4.49 27.90 4.90
CA TYR A 124 -3.09 28.14 5.28
C TYR A 124 -2.84 27.61 6.68
N ALA A 125 -1.71 26.93 6.87
CA ALA A 125 -1.23 26.49 8.17
C ALA A 125 0.30 26.58 8.24
N CYS A 126 0.85 26.43 9.44
CA CYS A 126 2.29 26.32 9.63
C CYS A 126 2.69 24.86 9.60
N ASN A 127 3.77 24.56 8.88
CA ASN A 127 4.38 23.25 8.90
C ASN A 127 4.82 22.90 10.34
N PRO A 128 4.43 21.74 10.89
CA PRO A 128 4.71 21.39 12.27
C PRO A 128 6.20 21.11 12.54
N ASP A 129 7.01 20.87 11.50
CA ASP A 129 8.43 20.58 11.60
C ASP A 129 9.32 21.80 11.34
N THR A 130 8.92 22.65 10.38
CA THR A 130 9.77 23.74 9.87
C THR A 130 9.25 25.13 10.20
N ASP A 131 8.04 25.26 10.74
CA ASP A 131 7.32 26.54 10.90
C ASP A 131 7.18 27.31 9.57
N GLU A 132 7.35 26.67 8.41
CA GLU A 132 7.12 27.31 7.11
C GLU A 132 5.62 27.37 6.80
N LEU A 133 5.19 28.42 6.08
CA LEU A 133 3.81 28.54 5.62
C LEU A 133 3.51 27.46 4.56
N GLN A 134 2.43 26.71 4.75
CA GLN A 134 1.98 25.66 3.83
C GLN A 134 0.47 25.74 3.55
N VAL A 135 0.00 25.02 2.54
CA VAL A 135 -1.43 24.88 2.20
C VAL A 135 -1.90 23.49 2.59
N GLU A 136 -2.87 23.42 3.50
CA GLU A 136 -3.55 22.20 3.91
C GLU A 136 -4.86 22.02 3.14
N LEU A 137 -5.16 20.80 2.71
CA LEU A 137 -6.43 20.41 2.14
C LEU A 137 -7.33 19.90 3.26
N ARG A 138 -8.14 20.79 3.83
CA ARG A 138 -9.08 20.46 4.90
C ARG A 138 -10.29 19.74 4.31
N PHE A 139 -10.56 18.53 4.76
CA PHE A 139 -11.78 17.83 4.36
C PHE A 139 -13.03 18.59 4.84
N VAL A 140 -14.03 18.72 3.97
CA VAL A 140 -15.29 19.40 4.25
C VAL A 140 -16.43 18.41 4.28
N THR A 141 -16.62 17.67 3.19
CA THR A 141 -17.70 16.72 3.02
C THR A 141 -17.37 15.78 1.86
N TRP A 142 -18.21 14.77 1.67
CA TRP A 142 -18.36 14.12 0.37
C TRP A 142 -19.76 14.39 -0.16
N GLN A 143 -19.89 14.38 -1.49
CA GLN A 143 -21.11 14.78 -2.17
C GLN A 143 -22.35 14.07 -1.57
N ASN A 144 -23.44 14.81 -1.38
CA ASN A 144 -24.70 14.32 -0.79
C ASN A 144 -24.65 13.88 0.68
N GLN A 145 -23.58 14.17 1.42
CA GLN A 145 -23.41 13.73 2.82
C GLN A 145 -23.25 14.93 3.77
N PRO A 146 -23.54 14.76 5.08
CA PRO A 146 -23.35 15.82 6.07
C PRO A 146 -21.90 16.29 6.14
N THR A 147 -21.71 17.60 6.32
CA THR A 147 -20.40 18.21 6.52
C THR A 147 -19.72 17.70 7.79
N GLY A 148 -18.40 17.53 7.72
CA GLY A 148 -17.53 17.22 8.85
C GLY A 148 -16.88 15.84 8.72
N GLY A 149 -16.34 15.35 9.84
CA GLY A 149 -15.48 14.18 9.83
C GLY A 149 -14.03 14.55 9.47
N HIS A 150 -13.24 13.54 9.11
CA HIS A 150 -11.84 13.73 8.75
C HIS A 150 -11.34 12.63 7.82
N ILE A 151 -10.25 12.92 7.11
CA ILE A 151 -9.48 11.91 6.41
C ILE A 151 -8.46 11.30 7.37
N CYS A 152 -8.32 9.99 7.25
CA CYS A 152 -7.32 9.21 7.95
C CYS A 152 -6.65 8.25 6.97
N VAL A 153 -5.54 7.66 7.43
CA VAL A 153 -4.90 6.55 6.75
C VAL A 153 -4.92 5.35 7.67
N ARG A 154 -5.18 4.19 7.10
CA ARG A 154 -5.39 2.96 7.84
C ARG A 154 -4.45 1.89 7.31
N HIS A 155 -3.80 1.16 8.22
CA HIS A 155 -2.93 0.06 7.83
C HIS A 155 -3.70 -0.96 6.97
N ALA A 156 -3.16 -1.29 5.81
CA ALA A 156 -3.67 -2.31 4.90
C ALA A 156 -2.89 -3.62 5.08
N PHE A 157 -3.45 -4.73 4.62
CA PHE A 157 -2.90 -6.06 4.87
C PHE A 157 -1.54 -6.34 4.20
N ASP A 158 -1.12 -5.48 3.27
CA ASP A 158 0.16 -5.53 2.55
C ASP A 158 1.28 -4.67 3.22
N GLY A 159 1.02 -4.11 4.41
CA GLY A 159 1.96 -3.21 5.10
C GLY A 159 1.91 -1.76 4.62
N SER A 160 0.99 -1.44 3.69
CA SER A 160 0.73 -0.07 3.25
C SER A 160 -0.28 0.64 4.15
N HIS A 161 -0.58 1.92 3.89
CA HIS A 161 -1.78 2.54 4.47
C HIS A 161 -2.68 3.11 3.38
N GLU A 162 -3.94 2.70 3.40
CA GLU A 162 -4.99 3.18 2.52
C GLU A 162 -5.66 4.44 3.10
N PHE A 163 -6.20 5.30 2.24
CA PHE A 163 -6.96 6.45 2.71
C PHE A 163 -8.42 6.11 3.01
N ARG A 164 -8.92 6.68 4.11
CA ARG A 164 -10.26 6.49 4.63
C ARG A 164 -10.87 7.83 5.05
N TYR A 165 -12.20 7.87 5.09
CA TYR A 165 -13.00 8.91 5.71
C TYR A 165 -13.60 8.36 7.00
N SER A 166 -13.52 9.14 8.08
CA SER A 166 -14.18 8.88 9.35
C SER A 166 -15.23 9.96 9.65
N PRO A 167 -16.50 9.61 9.93
CA PRO A 167 -17.58 10.57 10.08
C PRO A 167 -17.47 11.44 11.34
N PRO A 168 -18.19 12.58 11.40
CA PRO A 168 -18.21 13.43 12.58
C PRO A 168 -18.64 12.67 13.83
N GLY A 169 -17.87 12.82 14.93
CA GLY A 169 -18.20 12.21 16.22
C GLY A 169 -17.95 10.70 16.29
N ASN A 170 -17.32 10.10 15.28
CA ASN A 170 -16.94 8.70 15.33
C ASN A 170 -15.82 8.46 16.36
N ASP A 171 -16.11 7.62 17.34
CA ASP A 171 -15.22 7.21 18.42
C ASP A 171 -14.83 5.72 18.33
N LEU A 172 -15.29 5.01 17.31
CA LEU A 172 -14.94 3.62 17.06
C LEU A 172 -13.54 3.50 16.47
N ILE A 173 -12.81 2.47 16.90
CA ILE A 173 -11.44 2.19 16.49
C ILE A 173 -11.32 0.69 16.21
N ASP A 174 -10.86 0.35 15.01
CA ASP A 174 -10.30 -0.96 14.70
C ASP A 174 -8.89 -0.99 15.30
N VAL A 175 -8.71 -1.72 16.41
CA VAL A 175 -7.45 -1.75 17.17
C VAL A 175 -6.30 -2.38 16.39
N ASP A 176 -6.60 -3.22 15.40
CA ASP A 176 -5.60 -3.88 14.57
C ASP A 176 -5.27 -3.04 13.32
N ARG A 177 -6.19 -2.14 12.94
CA ARG A 177 -6.05 -1.26 11.77
C ARG A 177 -6.58 0.12 12.10
N GLU A 178 -5.89 0.83 12.98
CA GLU A 178 -6.30 2.15 13.41
C GLU A 178 -6.39 3.12 12.20
N CYS A 179 -7.50 3.86 12.12
CA CYS A 179 -7.67 4.99 11.20
C CYS A 179 -6.92 6.20 11.77
N ILE A 180 -5.64 6.32 11.41
CA ILE A 180 -4.74 7.39 11.86
C ILE A 180 -5.16 8.69 11.17
N LYS A 181 -5.75 9.63 11.91
CA LYS A 181 -6.10 10.95 11.39
C LYS A 181 -4.87 11.63 10.78
N VAL A 182 -5.03 12.22 9.60
CA VAL A 182 -3.93 12.93 8.92
C VAL A 182 -4.37 14.25 8.33
N THR A 183 -3.41 15.14 8.15
CA THR A 183 -3.52 16.36 7.34
C THR A 183 -2.96 16.08 5.96
N LEU A 184 -3.65 16.53 4.92
CA LEU A 184 -3.13 16.56 3.55
C LEU A 184 -2.55 17.94 3.25
N VAL A 185 -1.32 17.99 2.76
CA VAL A 185 -0.60 19.23 2.45
C VAL A 185 -0.24 19.26 0.97
N VAL A 186 -0.44 20.40 0.33
CA VAL A 186 -0.07 20.64 -1.06
C VAL A 186 1.42 20.91 -1.14
N ILE A 187 2.16 20.04 -1.84
CA ILE A 187 3.56 20.24 -2.19
C ILE A 187 3.63 20.57 -3.69
N PRO A 188 3.86 21.84 -4.06
CA PRO A 188 3.94 22.24 -5.46
C PRO A 188 4.99 21.43 -6.22
N THR A 189 4.68 21.07 -7.46
CA THR A 189 5.62 20.39 -8.36
C THR A 189 5.87 21.25 -9.58
N ASP A 190 7.13 21.37 -9.98
CA ASP A 190 7.45 22.03 -11.25
C ASP A 190 7.01 21.12 -12.40
N PRO A 191 6.05 21.54 -13.23
CA PRO A 191 5.58 20.73 -14.36
C PRO A 191 6.69 20.43 -15.38
N ASN A 192 7.76 21.23 -15.42
CA ASN A 192 8.89 21.01 -16.32
C ASN A 192 9.94 20.04 -15.75
N ASN A 193 9.79 19.64 -14.48
CA ASN A 193 10.72 18.77 -13.76
C ASN A 193 9.98 17.67 -12.99
N ILE A 194 8.88 17.17 -13.57
CA ILE A 194 8.22 15.97 -13.07
C ILE A 194 9.15 14.78 -13.31
N PRO A 195 9.49 13.98 -12.29
CA PRO A 195 10.24 12.75 -12.45
C PRO A 195 9.47 11.81 -13.39
N ILE A 196 9.89 11.73 -14.65
CA ILE A 196 9.38 10.74 -15.58
C ILE A 196 9.89 9.38 -15.07
N PRO A 197 9.05 8.35 -14.88
CA PRO A 197 9.54 7.01 -14.59
C PRO A 197 10.47 6.59 -15.75
N SER A 198 11.77 6.61 -15.49
CA SER A 198 12.79 6.28 -16.47
C SER A 198 12.91 4.76 -16.50
N THR A 199 12.48 4.15 -17.59
CA THR A 199 12.65 2.71 -17.87
C THR A 199 14.07 2.36 -18.33
N THR A 200 15.08 3.08 -17.86
CA THR A 200 16.48 2.76 -18.13
C THR A 200 16.94 1.66 -17.18
N LEU A 201 16.75 0.41 -17.64
CA LEU A 201 17.50 -0.75 -17.16
C LEU A 201 18.99 -0.44 -17.29
N THR A 202 19.63 -0.12 -16.17
CA THR A 202 21.08 0.01 -16.08
C THR A 202 21.64 -1.39 -15.91
N THR A 203 22.12 -1.97 -17.00
CA THR A 203 22.88 -3.22 -17.00
C THR A 203 24.23 -2.98 -16.32
N VAL A 204 24.31 -3.29 -15.04
CA VAL A 204 25.60 -3.39 -14.33
C VAL A 204 26.29 -4.66 -14.80
N THR A 205 27.35 -4.51 -15.59
CA THR A 205 28.18 -5.64 -16.02
C THR A 205 29.11 -6.01 -14.88
N VAL A 206 28.82 -7.13 -14.20
CA VAL A 206 29.72 -7.71 -13.19
C VAL A 206 30.69 -8.67 -13.91
N PRO A 207 32.02 -8.62 -13.66
CA PRO A 207 32.97 -9.52 -14.29
C PRO A 207 32.81 -10.95 -13.76
N ALA A 208 32.73 -11.91 -14.69
CA ALA A 208 32.68 -13.33 -14.37
C ALA A 208 33.98 -13.79 -13.69
N THR A 209 33.86 -14.27 -12.46
CA THR A 209 34.90 -15.03 -11.77
C THR A 209 34.48 -16.49 -11.67
N THR A 210 35.34 -17.37 -12.19
CA THR A 210 35.20 -18.82 -12.16
C THR A 210 35.65 -19.35 -10.80
N ALA A 211 34.71 -19.87 -10.01
CA ALA A 211 34.96 -20.65 -8.80
C ALA A 211 33.96 -21.82 -8.72
N PRO A 212 34.34 -22.95 -8.07
CA PRO A 212 33.82 -24.27 -8.39
C PRO A 212 32.44 -24.56 -7.77
N VAL A 213 31.77 -25.52 -8.40
CA VAL A 213 30.55 -26.20 -7.93
C VAL A 213 30.75 -26.66 -6.48
N ALA A 214 29.97 -26.09 -5.57
CA ALA A 214 29.81 -26.57 -4.21
C ALA A 214 28.39 -27.12 -4.01
N THR A 215 28.39 -28.29 -3.40
CA THR A 215 27.29 -29.20 -3.07
C THR A 215 26.16 -28.55 -2.27
N SER A 216 24.95 -28.98 -2.60
CA SER A 216 23.69 -28.79 -1.86
C SER A 216 23.82 -29.08 -0.36
N THR A 217 23.41 -28.08 0.44
CA THR A 217 22.91 -28.27 1.81
C THR A 217 21.85 -27.20 2.11
N HIS A 218 20.56 -27.52 1.97
CA HIS A 218 19.57 -26.96 2.86
C HIS A 218 18.48 -27.98 3.23
N ALA A 219 18.01 -27.83 4.46
CA ALA A 219 17.33 -28.81 5.29
C ALA A 219 15.81 -28.55 5.34
N PRO A 220 14.99 -29.38 6.02
CA PRO A 220 13.56 -29.14 6.18
C PRO A 220 13.34 -27.83 6.95
N GLY A 221 12.69 -26.84 6.34
CA GLY A 221 12.49 -25.51 6.95
C GLY A 221 12.73 -24.31 6.03
N GLU A 222 12.84 -24.49 4.72
CA GLU A 222 12.81 -23.36 3.77
C GLU A 222 11.42 -22.72 3.79
N ASP A 223 11.37 -21.39 3.88
CA ASP A 223 10.12 -20.61 3.96
C ASP A 223 9.24 -20.75 2.70
N PHE A 224 9.80 -21.23 1.59
CA PHE A 224 9.13 -21.50 0.32
C PHE A 224 9.78 -22.68 -0.44
N ALA A 225 9.12 -23.19 -1.49
CA ALA A 225 9.67 -24.25 -2.33
C ALA A 225 10.47 -23.66 -3.50
N ASP A 226 11.70 -24.10 -3.72
CA ASP A 226 12.49 -23.65 -4.88
C ASP A 226 12.04 -24.36 -6.16
N MET A 227 11.38 -23.60 -7.04
CA MET A 227 10.81 -24.09 -8.30
C MET A 227 11.62 -23.65 -9.53
N THR A 228 12.81 -23.08 -9.33
CA THR A 228 13.63 -22.51 -10.43
C THR A 228 14.02 -23.53 -11.48
N ALA A 229 14.31 -24.78 -11.07
CA ALA A 229 14.60 -25.89 -11.98
C ALA A 229 13.39 -26.28 -12.87
N ALA A 230 12.17 -25.96 -12.44
CA ALA A 230 10.94 -26.13 -13.21
C ALA A 230 10.59 -24.90 -14.05
N GLY A 231 11.43 -23.85 -14.05
CA GLY A 231 11.20 -22.62 -14.79
C GLY A 231 10.26 -21.63 -14.09
N TRP A 232 10.13 -21.71 -12.77
CA TRP A 232 9.30 -20.81 -11.97
C TRP A 232 10.12 -20.16 -10.86
N SER A 233 9.98 -18.85 -10.70
CA SER A 233 10.61 -18.05 -9.66
C SER A 233 9.60 -17.72 -8.58
N PHE A 234 9.93 -18.01 -7.32
CA PHE A 234 9.13 -17.60 -6.17
C PHE A 234 9.17 -16.08 -6.01
N GLN A 235 7.98 -15.48 -5.95
CA GLN A 235 7.80 -14.03 -5.85
C GLN A 235 7.55 -13.58 -4.40
N GLY A 236 7.06 -14.48 -3.55
CA GLY A 236 6.75 -14.19 -2.15
C GLY A 236 5.36 -14.66 -1.74
N CYS A 237 5.00 -14.33 -0.50
CA CYS A 237 3.68 -14.58 0.04
C CYS A 237 2.74 -13.41 -0.28
N ALA A 238 1.82 -13.61 -1.22
CA ALA A 238 0.91 -12.58 -1.69
C ALA A 238 -0.41 -12.63 -0.89
N PRO A 239 -0.93 -11.50 -0.36
CA PRO A 239 -2.18 -11.51 0.35
C PRO A 239 -3.31 -11.93 -0.57
N GLU A 240 -4.20 -12.78 -0.09
CA GLU A 240 -5.51 -13.05 -0.67
C GLU A 240 -6.60 -12.38 0.18
N GLU A 241 -7.80 -12.14 -0.35
CA GLU A 241 -8.86 -11.51 0.42
C GLU A 241 -10.13 -12.33 0.43
N ARG A 242 -10.56 -12.66 1.65
CA ARG A 242 -11.73 -13.47 1.94
C ARG A 242 -13.06 -12.77 1.63
N TRP A 243 -13.06 -11.44 1.54
CA TRP A 243 -14.28 -10.61 1.59
C TRP A 243 -14.26 -9.35 0.73
N ALA A 244 -13.39 -9.27 -0.29
CA ALA A 244 -13.49 -8.16 -1.24
C ALA A 244 -14.93 -8.13 -1.80
N THR A 245 -15.52 -6.94 -1.94
CA THR A 245 -16.83 -6.72 -2.58
C THR A 245 -16.69 -5.98 -3.92
N ASP A 246 -15.46 -5.59 -4.24
CA ASP A 246 -14.96 -4.93 -5.42
C ASP A 246 -13.80 -5.77 -5.97
N GLY A 247 -13.85 -6.13 -7.25
CA GLY A 247 -12.89 -7.06 -7.83
C GLY A 247 -11.43 -6.55 -7.91
N PRO A 248 -10.47 -7.40 -8.32
CA PRO A 248 -10.61 -8.85 -8.32
C PRO A 248 -10.50 -9.36 -6.88
N PHE A 249 -11.49 -10.16 -6.49
CA PHE A 249 -11.56 -10.86 -5.21
C PHE A 249 -10.36 -11.77 -4.93
N ARG A 250 -9.50 -11.96 -5.93
CA ARG A 250 -8.41 -12.91 -5.97
C ARG A 250 -7.12 -12.30 -6.51
N THR A 251 -6.01 -12.71 -5.94
CA THR A 251 -4.64 -12.36 -6.33
C THR A 251 -4.34 -12.79 -7.76
N LEU A 252 -4.84 -13.96 -8.13
CA LEU A 252 -4.81 -14.50 -9.50
C LEU A 252 -6.23 -14.81 -9.94
N THR A 253 -6.63 -14.35 -11.13
CA THR A 253 -8.01 -14.41 -11.63
C THR A 253 -8.20 -15.39 -12.79
N GLY A 254 -7.19 -16.20 -13.10
CA GLY A 254 -7.26 -17.22 -14.12
C GLY A 254 -7.92 -18.50 -13.60
N SER A 255 -7.49 -19.64 -14.16
CA SER A 255 -8.01 -20.95 -13.79
C SER A 255 -7.60 -21.35 -12.37
N MET A 256 -8.41 -22.18 -11.73
CA MET A 256 -8.11 -22.77 -10.42
C MET A 256 -8.37 -24.28 -10.43
N THR A 257 -7.66 -25.00 -9.57
CA THR A 257 -7.95 -26.40 -9.23
C THR A 257 -7.68 -26.65 -7.74
N GLY A 258 -8.20 -27.73 -7.19
CA GLY A 258 -7.93 -28.16 -5.81
C GLY A 258 -7.71 -29.65 -5.73
N SER A 259 -6.79 -30.11 -4.88
CA SER A 259 -6.44 -31.52 -4.74
C SER A 259 -6.03 -31.88 -3.31
N ASP A 260 -6.43 -33.07 -2.85
CA ASP A 260 -5.93 -33.64 -1.58
C ASP A 260 -4.50 -34.17 -1.68
N THR A 261 -3.88 -34.07 -2.86
CA THR A 261 -2.47 -34.39 -3.09
C THR A 261 -1.75 -33.20 -3.74
N MET A 262 -2.12 -31.97 -3.38
CA MET A 262 -1.54 -30.76 -3.98
C MET A 262 -0.08 -30.59 -3.57
N THR A 263 0.77 -30.19 -4.51
CA THR A 263 2.15 -29.72 -4.27
C THR A 263 2.40 -28.46 -5.09
N ASN A 264 3.49 -27.73 -4.82
CA ASN A 264 3.84 -26.58 -5.65
C ASN A 264 4.14 -27.01 -7.09
N GLU A 265 4.81 -28.15 -7.30
CA GLU A 265 5.08 -28.72 -8.63
C GLU A 265 3.79 -29.02 -9.39
N ALA A 266 2.81 -29.64 -8.73
CA ALA A 266 1.54 -29.96 -9.36
C ALA A 266 0.79 -28.68 -9.78
N CYS A 267 0.85 -27.63 -8.95
CA CYS A 267 0.23 -26.37 -9.28
C CYS A 267 0.92 -25.66 -10.46
N MET A 268 2.25 -25.54 -10.41
CA MET A 268 3.03 -24.94 -11.50
C MET A 268 2.79 -25.66 -12.82
N ALA A 269 2.82 -27.00 -12.82
CA ALA A 269 2.57 -27.80 -14.03
C ALA A 269 1.16 -27.61 -14.59
N PHE A 270 0.14 -27.50 -13.71
CA PHE A 270 -1.23 -27.23 -14.13
C PHE A 270 -1.35 -25.86 -14.81
N CYS A 271 -0.81 -24.80 -14.19
CA CYS A 271 -0.87 -23.45 -14.75
C CYS A 271 -0.02 -23.31 -16.02
N ASP A 272 1.13 -23.97 -16.07
CA ASP A 272 2.00 -24.01 -17.24
C ASP A 272 1.32 -24.67 -18.44
N GLY A 273 0.65 -25.81 -18.23
CA GLY A 273 -0.10 -26.51 -19.26
C GLY A 273 -1.27 -25.71 -19.86
N LEU A 274 -1.73 -24.69 -19.13
CA LEU A 274 -2.76 -23.74 -19.57
C LEU A 274 -2.17 -22.42 -20.12
N GLY A 275 -0.84 -22.27 -20.11
CA GLY A 275 -0.14 -21.11 -20.66
C GLY A 275 -0.17 -19.87 -19.78
N TYR A 276 -0.37 -20.00 -18.47
CA TYR A 276 -0.38 -18.88 -17.53
C TYR A 276 1.04 -18.41 -17.16
N ALA A 277 1.17 -17.10 -16.90
CA ALA A 277 2.43 -16.47 -16.48
C ALA A 277 2.68 -16.54 -14.96
N PHE A 278 1.62 -16.71 -14.17
CA PHE A 278 1.66 -16.77 -12.72
C PHE A 278 0.88 -17.98 -12.22
N ALA A 279 1.34 -18.50 -11.10
CA ALA A 279 0.72 -19.62 -10.42
C ALA A 279 0.95 -19.47 -8.92
N GLY A 280 0.06 -20.01 -8.10
CA GLY A 280 0.27 -20.00 -6.66
C GLY A 280 -0.65 -20.96 -5.93
N THR A 281 -0.18 -21.39 -4.76
CA THR A 281 -0.90 -22.32 -3.90
C THR A 281 -1.49 -21.60 -2.70
N GLU A 282 -2.71 -21.98 -2.32
CA GLU A 282 -3.44 -21.43 -1.16
C GLU A 282 -4.08 -22.57 -0.35
N TRP A 283 -4.27 -22.32 0.95
CA TRP A 283 -5.05 -23.18 1.83
C TRP A 283 -4.64 -24.66 1.78
N SER A 284 -3.34 -24.95 1.70
CA SER A 284 -2.73 -26.29 1.60
C SER A 284 -3.03 -27.08 0.31
N ARG A 285 -4.14 -26.81 -0.36
CA ARG A 285 -4.75 -27.73 -1.34
C ARG A 285 -5.21 -27.08 -2.63
N GLU A 286 -5.22 -25.76 -2.68
CA GLU A 286 -5.70 -25.00 -3.83
C GLU A 286 -4.54 -24.55 -4.70
N CYS A 287 -4.81 -24.45 -6.00
CA CYS A 287 -3.91 -23.93 -7.00
C CYS A 287 -4.65 -22.88 -7.83
N TRP A 288 -4.02 -21.73 -7.99
CA TRP A 288 -4.54 -20.57 -8.68
C TRP A 288 -3.57 -20.15 -9.78
N CYS A 289 -4.10 -19.86 -10.96
CA CYS A 289 -3.33 -19.41 -12.12
C CYS A 289 -3.73 -18.00 -12.51
N GLY A 290 -2.83 -17.25 -13.14
CA GLY A 290 -3.13 -15.93 -13.67
C GLY A 290 -2.12 -15.46 -14.70
N ASN A 291 -2.51 -14.47 -15.50
CA ASN A 291 -1.57 -13.76 -16.39
C ASN A 291 -1.12 -12.42 -15.83
N THR A 292 -1.77 -11.99 -14.75
CA THR A 292 -1.45 -10.79 -13.99
C THR A 292 -1.67 -11.10 -12.52
N VAL A 293 -0.87 -10.46 -11.67
CA VAL A 293 -1.08 -10.42 -10.22
C VAL A 293 -1.86 -9.16 -9.92
N ALA A 294 -2.92 -9.25 -9.12
CA ALA A 294 -3.68 -8.09 -8.71
C ALA A 294 -2.73 -7.05 -8.09
N PRO A 295 -2.71 -5.78 -8.54
CA PRO A 295 -1.69 -4.83 -8.10
C PRO A 295 -1.70 -4.56 -6.58
N THR A 296 -2.87 -4.66 -5.95
CA THR A 296 -3.06 -4.57 -4.49
C THR A 296 -2.62 -5.81 -3.72
N ARG A 297 -2.21 -6.87 -4.43
CA ARG A 297 -1.87 -8.19 -3.87
C ARG A 297 -0.46 -8.62 -4.24
N GLN A 298 0.42 -7.65 -4.49
CA GLN A 298 1.83 -7.95 -4.68
C GLN A 298 2.44 -8.44 -3.36
N PRO A 299 3.27 -9.49 -3.39
CA PRO A 299 3.94 -9.97 -2.20
C PRO A 299 4.95 -8.92 -1.69
N ALA A 300 5.02 -8.75 -0.38
CA ALA A 300 6.11 -8.01 0.24
C ALA A 300 7.40 -8.87 0.26
N THR A 301 8.57 -8.23 0.20
CA THR A 301 9.87 -8.90 0.09
C THR A 301 10.66 -8.89 1.40
N THR A 302 9.98 -8.90 2.55
CA THR A 302 10.61 -8.99 3.88
C THR A 302 10.52 -10.41 4.42
N LEU A 303 11.45 -10.83 5.29
CA LEU A 303 11.35 -12.17 5.91
C LEU A 303 10.03 -12.36 6.68
N ALA A 304 9.52 -11.30 7.31
CA ALA A 304 8.25 -11.34 8.02
C ALA A 304 7.05 -11.62 7.12
N SER A 305 7.10 -11.26 5.82
CA SER A 305 5.99 -11.49 4.89
C SER A 305 5.77 -12.97 4.61
N LEU A 306 6.82 -13.79 4.72
CA LEU A 306 6.75 -15.22 4.44
C LEU A 306 5.93 -15.99 5.50
N ALA A 307 5.84 -15.46 6.72
CA ALA A 307 5.18 -16.11 7.84
C ALA A 307 3.69 -16.42 7.60
N ALA A 308 3.06 -15.69 6.68
CA ALA A 308 1.66 -15.88 6.33
C ALA A 308 1.44 -17.06 5.36
N CYS A 309 2.49 -17.53 4.67
CA CYS A 309 2.46 -18.70 3.79
C CYS A 309 3.06 -19.92 4.50
N ASN A 310 2.44 -20.37 5.57
CA ASN A 310 2.97 -21.42 6.44
C ASN A 310 2.14 -22.72 6.44
N TYR A 311 1.10 -22.81 5.60
CA TYR A 311 0.27 -24.01 5.52
C TYR A 311 0.96 -25.09 4.70
N LYS A 312 1.01 -26.32 5.22
CA LYS A 312 1.68 -27.43 4.53
C LYS A 312 0.86 -27.94 3.36
N CYS A 313 1.53 -28.24 2.24
CA CYS A 313 0.84 -28.81 1.09
C CYS A 313 0.21 -30.17 1.43
N THR A 314 -0.98 -30.46 0.90
CA THR A 314 -1.68 -31.74 1.16
C THR A 314 -0.96 -32.95 0.54
N GLY A 315 -0.21 -32.76 -0.54
CA GLY A 315 0.58 -33.78 -1.23
C GLY A 315 2.04 -33.89 -0.78
N ASP A 316 2.59 -32.87 -0.11
CA ASP A 316 3.96 -32.89 0.44
C ASP A 316 4.09 -31.94 1.64
N ALA A 317 4.12 -32.51 2.85
CA ALA A 317 4.19 -31.74 4.08
C ALA A 317 5.54 -31.02 4.31
N ASN A 318 6.55 -31.26 3.46
CA ASN A 318 7.83 -30.54 3.52
C ASN A 318 7.75 -29.17 2.84
N GLN A 319 6.69 -28.89 2.08
CA GLN A 319 6.49 -27.64 1.36
C GLN A 319 5.38 -26.80 1.99
N ASN A 320 5.49 -25.48 1.84
CA ASN A 320 4.40 -24.57 2.16
C ASN A 320 3.55 -24.30 0.90
N CYS A 321 2.23 -24.28 1.05
CA CYS A 321 1.21 -24.06 0.03
C CYS A 321 0.22 -22.99 0.47
N GLY A 322 0.71 -21.77 0.63
CA GLY A 322 -0.06 -20.60 1.04
C GLY A 322 -0.44 -20.59 2.53
N GLY A 323 -1.54 -19.93 2.85
CA GLY A 323 -2.08 -19.74 4.20
C GLY A 323 -3.55 -19.37 4.20
N ASP A 324 -4.04 -18.85 5.33
CA ASP A 324 -5.41 -18.31 5.45
C ASP A 324 -5.52 -16.96 4.74
N ALA A 325 -6.02 -16.97 3.51
CA ALA A 325 -6.04 -15.81 2.63
C ALA A 325 -4.62 -15.30 2.30
N TRP A 326 -3.70 -16.24 2.01
CA TRP A 326 -2.35 -15.93 1.53
C TRP A 326 -1.90 -16.95 0.48
N LEU A 327 -1.38 -16.46 -0.64
CA LEU A 327 -0.98 -17.23 -1.80
C LEU A 327 0.55 -17.32 -1.87
N SER A 328 1.12 -18.52 -1.91
CA SER A 328 2.53 -18.72 -2.26
C SER A 328 2.70 -18.50 -3.76
N LEU A 329 3.14 -17.31 -4.16
CA LEU A 329 3.11 -16.85 -5.54
C LEU A 329 4.41 -17.14 -6.29
N TYR A 330 4.27 -17.66 -7.51
CA TYR A 330 5.36 -17.94 -8.43
C TYR A 330 5.08 -17.29 -9.80
N ALA A 331 6.16 -16.85 -10.46
CA ALA A 331 6.13 -16.32 -11.81
C ALA A 331 6.95 -17.19 -12.75
N LYS A 332 6.46 -17.37 -13.97
CA LYS A 332 7.16 -18.12 -15.00
C LYS A 332 8.42 -17.37 -15.43
N CYS A 333 9.54 -18.07 -15.46
CA CYS A 333 10.82 -17.51 -15.84
C CYS A 333 10.88 -17.22 -17.35
N PRO A 334 11.65 -16.20 -17.79
CA PRO A 334 11.84 -15.92 -19.20
C PRO A 334 12.53 -17.07 -19.94
N THR A 335 12.07 -17.39 -21.15
CA THR A 335 12.68 -18.43 -21.99
C THR A 335 14.13 -18.07 -22.31
N GLY A 336 15.08 -18.89 -21.84
CA GLY A 336 16.51 -18.67 -22.06
C GLY A 336 17.14 -17.56 -21.20
N GLY A 337 16.40 -17.05 -20.21
CA GLY A 337 16.91 -16.09 -19.22
C GLY A 337 17.24 -16.76 -17.87
N PRO A 338 17.81 -15.99 -16.91
CA PRO A 338 18.01 -16.47 -15.55
C PRO A 338 16.66 -16.74 -14.86
N CYS A 339 16.65 -17.73 -13.98
CA CYS A 339 15.49 -18.11 -13.18
C CYS A 339 15.91 -18.13 -11.71
N GLU A 340 15.60 -17.05 -11.00
CA GLU A 340 16.07 -16.81 -9.64
C GLU A 340 14.88 -16.39 -8.77
N ASN A 341 14.80 -16.92 -7.55
CA ASN A 341 13.79 -16.52 -6.58
C ASN A 341 14.06 -15.10 -6.07
N VAL A 342 13.01 -14.41 -5.64
CA VAL A 342 13.14 -13.12 -4.97
C VAL A 342 13.94 -13.28 -3.68
N VAL A 343 14.81 -12.31 -3.38
CA VAL A 343 15.59 -12.26 -2.14
C VAL A 343 14.79 -11.52 -1.07
N PHE A 344 14.66 -12.13 0.10
CA PHE A 344 13.95 -11.56 1.25
C PHE A 344 14.97 -11.04 2.27
N VAL A 345 14.88 -9.75 2.59
CA VAL A 345 15.78 -9.04 3.52
C VAL A 345 15.01 -8.27 4.57
#